data_AF-A0A969NPK3-F1
#
_entry.id   AF-A0A969NPK3-F1
#
_cell.length_a   1.000
_cell.length_b   1.000
_cell.length_c   1.000
_cell.angle_alpha   90.00
_cell.angle_beta   90.00
_cell.angle_gamma   90.00
#
_symmetry.space_group_name_H-M   'P 1'
#
loop_
_entity.id
_entity.type
_entity.pdbx_description
1 polymer ?
#
loop_
_entity_poly.entity_id
_entity_poly.type
_entity_poly.pdbx_seq_one_letter_code
_entity_poly.pdbx_strand_id
1 'polypeptide(L)'
;MALPKSANRVIFAFQPDNNEVEQALAFLQQNGQQIAEFRGVPIFLCQVGANEGYVSIKPTPQDEEIIPAFLSMADAMVLLNQVKQQFSDATIQIADLDKMLQIFHEKDDEWLTK
;
A
#
# COMPACT_ATOMS: atom_id res chain seq x y z
N MET A 1 26.55 3.38 22.62
CA MET A 1 26.39 2.13 23.40
C MET A 1 25.33 1.31 22.68
N ALA A 2 25.73 0.26 21.97
CA ALA A 2 24.80 -0.57 21.18
C ALA A 2 24.15 -1.62 22.10
N LEU A 3 22.84 -1.83 21.94
CA LEU A 3 22.09 -2.85 22.67
C LEU A 3 22.66 -4.26 22.36
N PRO A 4 22.82 -5.15 23.35
CA PRO A 4 23.26 -6.52 23.10
C PRO A 4 22.19 -7.27 22.29
N LYS A 5 22.57 -7.89 21.17
CA LYS A 5 21.75 -8.86 20.43
C LYS A 5 21.49 -10.06 21.34
N SER A 6 20.32 -10.12 21.97
CA SER A 6 19.86 -11.29 22.71
C SER A 6 19.67 -12.46 21.73
N ALA A 7 20.44 -13.53 21.90
CA ALA A 7 20.54 -14.69 21.01
C ALA A 7 19.28 -15.57 20.92
N ASN A 8 18.13 -15.10 21.41
CA ASN A 8 16.90 -15.89 21.53
C ASN A 8 15.66 -15.06 21.11
N ARG A 9 15.70 -14.50 19.90
CA ARG A 9 14.59 -13.72 19.34
C ARG A 9 13.70 -14.63 18.49
N VAL A 10 12.39 -14.59 18.72
CA VAL A 10 11.39 -15.20 17.83
C VAL A 10 11.39 -14.43 16.51
N ILE A 11 11.54 -15.15 15.40
CA ILE A 11 11.50 -14.61 14.05
C ILE A 11 10.13 -14.95 13.45
N PHE A 12 9.45 -13.94 12.92
CA PHE A 12 8.18 -14.11 12.21
C PHE A 12 8.45 -14.09 10.71
N ALA A 13 7.87 -15.05 9.99
CA ALA A 13 7.84 -15.06 8.53
C ALA A 13 6.40 -14.80 8.10
N PHE A 14 6.19 -13.73 7.35
CA PHE A 14 4.87 -13.38 6.80
C PHE A 14 4.73 -14.05 5.43
N GLN A 15 3.73 -14.92 5.31
CA GLN A 15 3.34 -15.49 4.03
C GLN A 15 2.20 -14.64 3.45
N PRO A 16 2.43 -13.90 2.35
CA PRO A 16 1.35 -13.18 1.69
C PRO A 16 0.38 -14.17 1.04
N ASP A 17 -0.85 -13.70 0.84
CA ASP A 17 -1.82 -14.42 0.02
C ASP A 17 -1.32 -14.51 -1.42
N ASN A 18 -1.28 -15.73 -1.97
CA ASN A 18 -0.71 -15.97 -3.30
C ASN A 18 -1.51 -15.27 -4.40
N ASN A 19 -2.84 -15.19 -4.27
CA ASN A 19 -3.69 -14.53 -5.25
C ASN A 19 -3.43 -13.02 -5.23
N GLU A 20 -3.24 -12.40 -4.08
CA GLU A 20 -2.89 -10.97 -4.00
C GLU A 20 -1.50 -10.68 -4.61
N VAL A 21 -0.54 -11.59 -4.44
CA VAL A 21 0.78 -11.49 -5.09
C VAL A 21 0.68 -11.59 -6.62
N GLU A 22 -0.09 -12.55 -7.13
CA GLU A 22 -0.30 -12.74 -8.57
C GLU A 22 -1.01 -11.53 -9.18
N GLN A 23 -2.04 -11.00 -8.51
CA GLN A 23 -2.75 -9.81 -8.97
C GLN A 23 -1.86 -8.57 -8.96
N ALA A 24 -1.03 -8.40 -7.93
CA ALA A 24 -0.04 -7.33 -7.89
C ALA A 24 0.93 -7.42 -9.07
N LEU A 25 1.51 -8.60 -9.33
CA LEU A 25 2.41 -8.81 -10.47
C LEU A 25 1.73 -8.53 -11.82
N ALA A 26 0.53 -9.05 -12.03
CA ALA A 26 -0.24 -8.84 -13.23
C ALA A 26 -0.52 -7.35 -13.46
N PHE A 27 -0.90 -6.62 -12.40
CA PHE A 27 -1.14 -5.18 -12.48
C PHE A 27 0.14 -4.40 -12.83
N LEU A 28 1.27 -4.68 -12.17
CA LEU A 28 2.55 -4.03 -12.45
C LEU A 28 2.99 -4.26 -13.90
N GLN A 29 2.85 -5.48 -14.40
CA GLN A 29 3.18 -5.85 -15.79
C GLN A 29 2.29 -5.16 -16.81
N GLN A 30 0.97 -5.07 -16.54
CA GLN A 30 0.04 -4.33 -17.39
C GLN A 30 0.38 -2.83 -17.46
N ASN A 31 0.92 -2.27 -16.38
CA ASN A 31 1.39 -0.89 -16.31
C ASN A 31 2.84 -0.71 -16.80
N GLY A 32 3.40 -1.70 -17.50
CA GLY A 32 4.69 -1.62 -18.18
C GLY A 32 5.90 -1.92 -17.30
N GLN A 33 5.72 -2.33 -16.05
CA GLN A 33 6.81 -2.71 -15.16
C GLN A 33 7.18 -4.19 -15.37
N GLN A 34 8.42 -4.45 -15.78
CA GLN A 34 8.93 -5.82 -15.92
C GLN A 34 9.45 -6.33 -14.57
N ILE A 35 8.53 -6.84 -13.76
CA ILE A 35 8.83 -7.43 -12.45
C ILE A 35 8.58 -8.93 -12.53
N ALA A 36 9.62 -9.71 -12.26
CA ALA A 36 9.58 -11.18 -12.32
C ALA A 36 9.01 -11.81 -11.05
N GLU A 37 9.16 -11.14 -9.90
CA GLU A 37 8.70 -11.60 -8.60
C GLU A 37 8.33 -10.41 -7.71
N PHE A 38 7.29 -10.57 -6.89
CA PHE A 38 6.94 -9.59 -5.86
C PHE A 38 7.43 -10.11 -4.51
N ARG A 39 8.19 -9.29 -3.79
CA ARG A 39 8.77 -9.66 -2.50
C ARG A 39 8.02 -8.96 -1.37
N GLY A 40 7.48 -9.74 -0.43
CA GLY A 40 6.78 -9.23 0.74
C GLY A 40 5.25 -9.25 0.59
N VAL A 41 4.57 -8.57 1.50
CA VAL A 41 3.11 -8.46 1.51
C VAL A 41 2.70 -7.23 0.68
N PRO A 42 1.93 -7.40 -0.41
CA PRO A 42 1.49 -6.27 -1.23
C PRO A 42 0.49 -5.41 -0.48
N ILE A 43 0.64 -4.10 -0.65
CA ILE A 43 -0.29 -3.08 -0.17
C ILE A 43 -0.72 -2.24 -1.36
N PHE A 44 -2.02 -2.03 -1.50
CA PHE A 44 -2.65 -1.33 -2.61
C PHE A 44 -3.19 0.02 -2.14
N LEU A 45 -2.75 1.10 -2.78
CA LEU A 45 -3.13 2.47 -2.48
C LEU A 45 -3.71 3.12 -3.73
N CYS A 46 -4.84 3.82 -3.61
CA CYS A 46 -5.38 4.60 -4.72
C CYS A 46 -4.67 5.95 -4.85
N GLN A 47 -4.32 6.34 -6.07
CA GLN A 47 -3.78 7.66 -6.41
C GLN A 47 -4.68 8.32 -7.44
N VAL A 48 -4.82 9.65 -7.38
CA VAL A 48 -5.59 10.42 -8.39
C VAL A 48 -4.88 10.51 -9.76
N GLY A 49 -3.59 10.17 -9.80
CA GLY A 49 -2.78 10.01 -11.01
C GLY A 49 -1.36 9.53 -10.66
N ALA A 50 -0.59 9.06 -11.63
CA ALA A 50 0.74 8.43 -11.41
C ALA A 50 1.79 9.34 -10.72
N ASN A 51 1.58 10.67 -10.72
CA ASN A 51 2.42 11.66 -10.04
C ASN A 51 1.63 12.59 -9.11
N GLU A 52 0.40 12.22 -8.78
CA GLU A 52 -0.48 13.04 -7.94
C GLU A 52 -0.65 12.41 -6.55
N GLY A 53 -1.38 13.10 -5.66
CA GLY A 53 -1.60 12.67 -4.28
C GLY A 53 -2.40 11.37 -4.15
N TYR A 54 -2.40 10.83 -2.94
CA TYR A 54 -3.23 9.68 -2.59
C TYR A 54 -4.70 10.07 -2.45
N VAL A 55 -5.58 9.12 -2.75
CA VAL A 55 -7.00 9.24 -2.46
C VAL A 55 -7.20 9.05 -0.97
N SER A 56 -7.80 10.05 -0.34
CA SER A 56 -8.27 10.00 1.03
C SER A 56 -9.78 9.78 1.09
N ILE A 57 -10.25 9.17 2.18
CA ILE A 57 -11.67 8.96 2.46
C ILE A 57 -11.99 9.42 3.87
N LYS A 58 -13.26 9.72 4.10
CA LYS A 58 -13.81 10.01 5.42
C LYS A 58 -14.80 8.90 5.80
N PRO A 59 -14.43 7.91 6.64
CA PRO A 59 -15.27 6.74 6.90
C PRO A 59 -16.66 7.08 7.43
N THR A 60 -16.73 8.07 8.32
CA THR A 60 -17.98 8.72 8.74
C THR A 60 -17.83 10.24 8.74
N PRO A 61 -18.92 11.03 8.73
CA PRO A 61 -18.84 12.49 8.75
C PRO A 61 -18.09 13.08 9.95
N GLN A 62 -17.89 12.30 11.01
CA GLN A 62 -17.21 12.71 12.24
C GLN A 62 -15.76 12.24 12.32
N ASP A 63 -15.35 11.29 11.47
CA ASP A 63 -14.00 10.74 11.50
C ASP A 63 -12.98 11.67 10.87
N GLU A 64 -11.70 11.40 11.12
CA GLU A 64 -10.61 12.04 10.40
C GLU A 64 -10.50 11.48 8.98
N GLU A 65 -9.88 12.27 8.10
CA GLU A 65 -9.66 11.89 6.72
C GLU A 65 -8.43 10.99 6.64
N ILE A 66 -8.61 9.77 6.16
CA ILE A 66 -7.56 8.74 6.12
C ILE A 66 -7.24 8.32 4.70
N ILE A 67 -6.02 7.83 4.47
CA ILE A 67 -5.63 7.20 3.20
C ILE A 67 -5.79 5.68 3.34
N PRO A 68 -6.70 5.04 2.58
CA PRO A 68 -6.88 3.60 2.65
C PRO A 68 -5.70 2.84 2.05
N ALA A 69 -5.05 2.02 2.87
CA ALA A 69 -4.05 1.04 2.46
C ALA A 69 -4.66 -0.37 2.52
N PHE A 70 -4.89 -0.99 1.37
CA PHE A 70 -5.57 -2.27 1.30
C PHE A 70 -4.59 -3.44 1.19
N LEU A 71 -4.92 -4.56 1.83
CA LEU A 71 -4.26 -5.85 1.62
C LEU A 71 -4.89 -6.64 0.46
N SER A 72 -6.10 -6.26 0.02
CA SER A 72 -6.77 -6.87 -1.13
C SER A 72 -6.85 -5.91 -2.31
N MET A 73 -6.43 -6.40 -3.46
CA MET A 73 -6.58 -5.73 -4.75
C MET A 73 -8.06 -5.47 -5.06
N ALA A 74 -8.95 -6.39 -4.70
CA ALA A 74 -10.39 -6.26 -4.98
C ALA A 74 -10.98 -5.03 -4.28
N ASP A 75 -10.66 -4.82 -3.01
CA ASP A 75 -11.13 -3.67 -2.23
C ASP A 75 -10.56 -2.36 -2.77
N ALA A 76 -9.27 -2.34 -3.11
CA ALA A 76 -8.64 -1.19 -3.74
C ALA A 76 -9.29 -0.83 -5.08
N MET A 77 -9.64 -1.83 -5.89
CA MET A 77 -10.35 -1.63 -7.16
C MET A 77 -11.76 -1.07 -6.97
N VAL A 78 -12.46 -1.41 -5.88
CA VAL A 78 -13.76 -0.80 -5.56
C VAL A 78 -13.60 0.71 -5.36
N LEU A 79 -12.62 1.13 -4.55
CA LEU A 79 -12.33 2.56 -4.35
C LEU A 79 -11.91 3.22 -5.66
N LEU A 80 -11.00 2.59 -6.41
CA LEU A 80 -10.53 3.13 -7.69
C LEU A 80 -11.68 3.39 -8.67
N ASN A 81 -12.63 2.47 -8.77
CA ASN A 81 -13.77 2.61 -9.68
C ASN A 81 -14.68 3.78 -9.31
N GLN A 82 -14.75 4.14 -8.03
CA GLN A 82 -15.47 5.34 -7.57
C GLN A 82 -14.68 6.61 -7.93
N VAL A 83 -13.37 6.61 -7.65
CA VAL A 83 -12.48 7.75 -7.92
C VAL A 83 -12.42 8.05 -9.42
N LYS A 84 -12.38 7.02 -10.27
CA LYS A 84 -12.36 7.15 -11.74
C LYS A 84 -13.57 7.86 -12.33
N GLN A 85 -14.67 8.00 -11.60
CA GLN A 85 -15.82 8.80 -12.03
C GLN A 85 -15.50 10.30 -12.05
N GLN A 86 -14.51 10.74 -11.27
CA GLN A 86 -14.10 12.14 -11.14
C GLN A 86 -12.68 12.37 -11.69
N PHE A 87 -11.78 11.40 -11.50
CA PHE A 87 -10.38 11.46 -11.90
C PHE A 87 -10.07 10.29 -12.83
N SER A 88 -10.17 10.51 -14.15
CA SER A 88 -9.99 9.44 -15.15
C SER A 88 -8.63 8.75 -15.06
N ASP A 89 -7.62 9.49 -14.63
CA ASP A 89 -6.23 9.07 -14.60
C ASP A 89 -5.85 8.36 -13.29
N ALA A 90 -6.82 8.20 -12.38
CA ALA A 90 -6.61 7.52 -11.13
C ALA A 90 -6.14 6.08 -11.35
N THR A 91 -5.24 5.63 -10.47
CA THR A 91 -4.60 4.32 -10.56
C THR A 91 -4.31 3.72 -9.17
N ILE A 92 -3.83 2.48 -9.15
CA ILE A 92 -3.31 1.83 -7.94
C ILE A 92 -1.79 1.96 -7.91
N GLN A 93 -1.26 2.46 -6.80
CA GLN A 93 0.12 2.23 -6.42
C GLN A 93 0.22 0.95 -5.59
N ILE A 94 1.19 0.12 -5.93
CA ILE A 94 1.51 -1.07 -5.16
C ILE A 94 2.79 -0.80 -4.38
N ALA A 95 2.73 -0.98 -3.06
CA ALA A 95 3.85 -0.95 -2.14
C ALA A 95 4.00 -2.31 -1.48
N ASP A 96 5.13 -2.55 -0.83
CA ASP A 96 5.30 -3.66 0.10
C ASP A 96 5.16 -3.17 1.56
N LEU A 97 4.63 -4.03 2.43
CA LEU A 97 4.37 -3.69 3.83
C LEU A 97 5.64 -3.24 4.58
N ASP A 98 6.79 -3.88 4.34
CA ASP A 98 8.03 -3.54 5.04
C ASP A 98 8.47 -2.11 4.71
N LYS A 99 8.41 -1.72 3.43
CA LYS A 99 8.69 -0.36 2.99
C LYS A 99 7.69 0.66 3.54
N MET A 100 6.41 0.30 3.65
CA MET A 100 5.42 1.19 4.30
C MET A 100 5.73 1.40 5.78
N LEU A 101 6.03 0.32 6.51
CA LEU A 101 6.42 0.40 7.92
C LEU A 101 7.71 1.21 8.11
N GLN A 102 8.66 1.06 7.18
CA GLN A 102 9.88 1.87 7.17
C GLN A 102 9.54 3.36 7.00
N ILE A 103 8.68 3.72 6.04
CA ILE A 103 8.24 5.10 5.84
C ILE A 103 7.58 5.67 7.09
N PHE A 104 6.67 4.92 7.72
CA PHE A 104 6.01 5.35 8.96
C PHE A 104 6.97 5.49 10.14
N HIS A 105 8.05 4.70 10.17
CA HIS A 105 9.06 4.78 11.22
C HIS A 105 10.07 5.91 10.97
N GLU A 106 10.41 6.19 9.72
CA GLU A 106 11.47 7.16 9.35
C GLU A 106 10.93 8.58 9.14
N LYS A 107 9.68 8.72 8.76
CA LYS A 107 9.09 10.02 8.43
C LYS A 107 8.13 10.49 9.51
N ASP A 108 8.40 11.68 10.03
CA ASP A 108 7.54 12.42 10.94
C ASP A 108 6.63 13.40 10.15
N ASP A 109 6.23 13.01 8.93
CA ASP A 109 5.41 13.85 8.07
C ASP A 109 3.98 13.91 8.62
N GLU A 110 3.42 15.12 8.81
CA GLU A 110 2.09 15.33 9.43
C GLU A 110 0.93 14.62 8.73
N TRP A 111 1.07 14.21 7.46
CA TRP A 111 0.03 13.47 6.72
C TRP A 111 0.04 11.96 6.99
N LEU A 112 1.07 11.43 7.65
CA LEU A 112 1.17 10.02 8.06
C LEU A 112 0.54 9.75 9.44
N THR A 113 0.18 10.81 10.16
CA THR A 113 -0.37 10.78 11.53
C THR A 113 -1.81 11.26 11.62
N LYS A 114 -2.41 11.71 10.52
CA LYS A 114 -3.80 12.19 10.45
C LYS A 114 -4.73 11.17 9.81
#